data_AF-A0AAN5YSM4-F1
#
_entry.id   AF-A0AAN5YSM4-F1
#
_cell.length_a   1.000
_cell.length_b   1.000
_cell.length_c   1.000
_cell.angle_alpha   90.00
_cell.angle_beta   90.00
_cell.angle_gamma   90.00
#
_symmetry.space_group_name_H-M   'P 1'
#
loop_
_entity.id
_entity.type
_entity.pdbx_description
1 polymer ?
#
loop_
_entity_poly.entity_id
_entity_poly.type
_entity_poly.pdbx_seq_one_letter_code
_entity_poly.pdbx_strand_id
1 'polypeptide(L)'
;MRNIIFDPAIVSQLGLKDSDSSISKDLQRICQLVSIMILTETEGNLSKSPHTVVGLPETRRALEEFHTLRYTGTFDTSKGGPGLNLSDILPSLTIPTLADPEATLRYYAIMCKIRRQKEGDTTCSLRRSRRLQGWAAETRSSLLLVKGSFPTRHLLRDLAADMICLLRKEKSIVAWVLQAKSQQQHAHGVVDILKELVSQILQQNPATFTERRASLTARRIRDASTAEDWCSVLGSVLGGINEIYLVIDTEAFADQAKEYGWSCHFASLFNELQARRITTTVKVMFISCRKPVIRQFQTDCGTVIDAGRSCR
;
A
#
# COMPACT_ATOMS: atom_id res chain seq x y z
N MET A 1 40.17 -28.19 25.91
CA MET A 1 39.05 -27.24 26.11
C MET A 1 39.59 -25.92 26.64
N ARG A 2 39.68 -24.89 25.79
CA ARG A 2 39.85 -23.49 26.20
C ARG A 2 38.57 -22.77 25.76
N ASN A 3 37.83 -22.20 26.72
CA ASN A 3 36.64 -21.41 26.42
C ASN A 3 37.09 -20.09 25.78
N ILE A 4 36.68 -19.88 24.54
CA ILE A 4 36.82 -18.57 23.87
C ILE A 4 35.62 -17.75 24.33
N ILE A 5 35.88 -16.72 25.14
CA ILE A 5 34.90 -15.72 25.54
C ILE A 5 34.82 -14.72 24.39
N PHE A 6 33.65 -14.60 23.77
CA PHE A 6 33.43 -13.58 22.74
C PHE A 6 33.24 -12.22 23.38
N ASP A 7 33.93 -11.21 22.84
CA ASP A 7 33.79 -9.82 23.24
C ASP A 7 32.35 -9.34 22.97
N PRO A 8 31.61 -8.87 24.00
CA PRO A 8 30.23 -8.40 23.86
C PRO A 8 30.07 -7.27 22.82
N ALA A 9 31.14 -6.52 22.54
CA ALA A 9 31.10 -5.40 21.60
C ALA A 9 30.83 -5.84 20.14
N ILE A 10 31.26 -7.04 19.74
CA ILE A 10 31.08 -7.57 18.38
C ILE A 10 29.63 -7.99 18.15
N VAL A 11 28.96 -8.51 19.18
CA VAL A 11 27.55 -8.93 19.11
C VAL A 11 26.62 -7.72 18.95
N SER A 12 26.95 -6.58 19.57
CA SER A 12 26.19 -5.34 19.42
C SER A 12 26.27 -4.69 18.03
N GLN A 13 27.31 -4.98 17.23
CA GLN A 13 27.41 -4.45 15.85
C GLN A 13 26.50 -5.18 14.85
N LEU A 14 25.97 -6.35 15.20
CA LEU A 14 25.06 -7.12 14.34
C LEU A 14 23.58 -6.82 14.59
N GLY A 15 23.26 -5.83 15.44
CA GLY A 15 21.90 -5.26 15.55
C GLY A 15 20.83 -6.24 16.04
N LEU A 16 21.19 -7.37 16.63
CA LEU A 16 20.25 -8.33 17.20
C LEU A 16 19.92 -7.90 18.62
N LYS A 17 18.97 -6.97 18.75
CA LYS A 17 18.35 -6.64 20.02
C LYS A 17 17.37 -7.77 20.39
N ASP A 18 17.57 -8.30 21.59
CA ASP A 18 16.89 -9.45 22.18
C ASP A 18 15.40 -9.59 21.83
N SER A 19 15.09 -10.54 20.96
CA SER A 19 13.82 -11.28 21.03
C SER A 19 14.07 -12.69 20.48
N ASP A 20 13.64 -13.68 21.27
CA ASP A 20 13.79 -15.13 21.09
C ASP A 20 15.16 -15.76 21.40
N SER A 21 15.36 -15.99 22.70
CA SER A 21 16.45 -16.80 23.28
C SER A 21 16.59 -18.22 22.69
N SER A 22 15.58 -18.73 21.96
CA SER A 22 15.64 -20.01 21.25
C SER A 22 16.43 -19.90 19.94
N ILE A 23 16.14 -18.88 19.12
CA ILE A 23 16.77 -18.67 17.81
C ILE A 23 18.26 -18.32 18.00
N SER A 24 18.57 -17.54 19.04
CA SER A 24 19.94 -17.20 19.43
C SER A 24 20.75 -18.46 19.83
N LYS A 25 20.13 -19.40 20.55
CA LYS A 25 20.78 -20.66 20.95
C LYS A 25 21.05 -21.60 19.77
N ASP A 26 20.13 -21.68 18.82
CA ASP A 26 20.30 -22.53 17.64
C ASP A 26 21.39 -21.99 16.70
N LEU A 27 21.43 -20.67 16.50
CA LEU A 27 22.52 -20.01 15.78
C LEU A 27 23.87 -20.21 16.48
N GLN A 28 23.92 -20.11 17.80
CA GLN A 28 25.13 -20.36 18.57
C GLN A 28 25.61 -21.81 18.42
N ARG A 29 24.68 -22.77 18.36
CA ARG A 29 24.98 -24.20 18.17
C ARG A 29 25.51 -24.50 16.76
N ILE A 30 24.95 -23.84 15.74
CA ILE A 30 25.42 -23.94 14.36
C ILE A 30 26.83 -23.36 14.23
N CYS A 31 27.08 -22.17 14.80
CA CYS A 31 28.41 -21.57 14.78
C CYS A 31 29.45 -22.42 15.53
N GLN A 32 29.07 -23.07 16.64
CA GLN A 32 29.93 -24.01 17.36
C GLN A 32 30.25 -25.26 16.53
N LEU A 33 29.25 -25.85 15.85
CA LEU A 33 29.47 -27.02 15.00
C LEU A 33 30.37 -26.71 13.82
N VAL A 34 30.16 -25.57 13.15
CA VAL A 34 31.02 -25.13 12.04
C VAL A 34 32.45 -24.86 12.52
N SER A 35 32.62 -24.25 13.70
CA SER A 35 33.95 -24.01 14.27
C SER A 35 34.68 -25.31 14.63
N ILE A 36 33.97 -26.30 15.18
CA ILE A 36 34.53 -27.62 15.49
C ILE A 36 34.94 -28.33 14.19
N MET A 37 34.10 -28.27 13.15
CA MET A 37 34.39 -28.89 11.85
C MET A 37 35.65 -28.32 11.20
N ILE A 38 35.78 -26.99 11.18
CA ILE A 38 36.96 -26.30 10.65
C ILE A 38 38.20 -26.63 11.48
N LEU A 39 38.08 -26.66 12.82
CA LEU A 39 39.18 -27.05 13.69
C LEU A 39 39.64 -28.49 13.45
N THR A 40 38.71 -29.45 13.32
CA THR A 40 39.05 -30.85 13.00
C THR A 40 39.70 -31.01 11.62
N GLU A 41 39.34 -30.17 10.65
CA GLU A 41 39.93 -30.15 9.31
C GLU A 41 41.33 -29.51 9.32
N THR A 42 41.58 -28.52 10.19
CA THR A 42 42.92 -27.92 10.36
C THR A 42 43.86 -28.79 11.20
N GLU A 43 43.38 -29.47 12.24
CA GLU A 43 44.17 -30.40 13.05
C GLU A 43 44.49 -31.70 12.27
N GLY A 44 43.59 -32.14 11.39
CA GLY A 44 43.84 -33.25 10.46
C GLY A 44 44.93 -32.94 9.41
N ASN A 45 45.20 -31.67 9.13
CA ASN A 45 46.20 -31.22 8.15
C ASN A 45 47.59 -30.92 8.74
N LEU A 46 47.78 -31.01 10.06
CA LEU A 46 49.10 -30.86 10.71
C LEU A 46 49.80 -32.19 11.02
N SER A 47 49.15 -33.33 10.75
CA SER A 47 49.75 -34.64 10.94
C SER A 47 49.41 -35.58 9.79
N LYS A 48 50.03 -35.36 8.61
CA LYS A 48 50.49 -36.42 7.69
C LYS A 48 51.22 -35.85 6.46
N SER A 49 52.29 -36.56 6.10
CA SER A 49 53.22 -36.27 5.02
C SER A 49 52.60 -36.52 3.63
N PRO A 50 53.24 -36.07 2.54
CA PRO A 50 52.55 -35.62 1.34
C PRO A 50 52.47 -36.73 0.30
N HIS A 51 51.41 -37.52 0.26
CA HIS A 51 50.98 -38.19 -0.98
C HIS A 51 49.49 -38.55 -0.91
N THR A 52 48.85 -38.45 -2.07
CA THR A 52 47.45 -38.80 -2.41
C THR A 52 46.36 -37.81 -1.96
N VAL A 53 46.11 -36.83 -2.84
CA VAL A 53 44.84 -36.10 -2.93
C VAL A 53 43.76 -37.10 -3.36
N VAL A 54 43.11 -37.76 -2.41
CA VAL A 54 41.92 -38.59 -2.65
C VAL A 54 40.89 -38.21 -1.60
N GLY A 55 39.82 -37.57 -2.03
CA GLY A 55 38.71 -37.15 -1.16
C GLY A 55 37.95 -35.90 -1.63
N LEU A 56 38.53 -35.12 -2.54
CA LEU A 56 37.87 -33.95 -3.13
C LEU A 56 36.76 -34.29 -4.15
N PRO A 57 36.84 -35.35 -4.97
CA PRO A 57 35.80 -35.66 -5.95
C PRO A 57 34.53 -36.24 -5.32
N GLU A 58 34.68 -37.04 -4.26
CA GLU A 58 33.58 -37.76 -3.62
C GLU A 58 32.77 -36.86 -2.70
N THR A 59 33.42 -35.94 -1.98
CA THR A 59 32.75 -34.90 -1.19
C THR A 59 32.04 -33.89 -2.09
N ARG A 60 32.63 -33.53 -3.23
CA ARG A 60 31.99 -32.69 -4.23
C ARG A 60 30.81 -33.39 -4.91
N ARG A 61 30.95 -34.67 -5.27
CA ARG A 61 29.85 -35.47 -5.83
C ARG A 61 28.72 -35.66 -4.82
N ALA A 62 29.04 -35.94 -3.55
CA ALA A 62 28.04 -36.05 -2.49
C ALA A 62 27.34 -34.70 -2.25
N LEU A 63 28.05 -33.57 -2.31
CA LEU A 63 27.46 -32.23 -2.22
C LEU A 63 26.59 -31.90 -3.44
N GLU A 64 27.02 -32.26 -4.64
CA GLU A 64 26.25 -32.09 -5.88
C GLU A 64 25.01 -33.00 -5.90
N GLU A 65 25.09 -34.24 -5.41
CA GLU A 65 23.95 -35.14 -5.22
C GLU A 65 23.02 -34.65 -4.11
N PHE A 66 23.56 -34.14 -2.99
CA PHE A 66 22.74 -33.55 -1.92
C PHE A 66 22.03 -32.28 -2.39
N HIS A 67 22.69 -31.45 -3.19
CA HIS A 67 22.07 -30.30 -3.85
C HIS A 67 21.01 -30.77 -4.85
N THR A 68 21.30 -31.75 -5.70
CA THR A 68 20.37 -32.26 -6.71
C THR A 68 19.14 -32.92 -6.07
N LEU A 69 19.30 -33.71 -5.01
CA LEU A 69 18.22 -34.35 -4.26
C LEU A 69 17.36 -33.33 -3.49
N ARG A 70 17.96 -32.24 -2.98
CA ARG A 70 17.20 -31.12 -2.41
C ARG A 70 16.37 -30.39 -3.46
N TYR A 71 16.89 -30.24 -4.69
CA TYR A 71 16.18 -29.58 -5.78
C TYR A 71 15.12 -30.46 -6.45
N THR A 72 15.28 -31.79 -6.49
CA THR A 72 14.28 -32.70 -7.05
C THR A 72 13.15 -33.05 -6.06
N GLY A 73 13.41 -32.94 -4.75
CA GLY A 73 12.43 -33.20 -3.69
C GLY A 73 11.46 -32.05 -3.36
N THR A 74 11.58 -30.88 -3.99
CA THR A 74 10.72 -29.71 -3.70
C THR A 74 10.01 -29.12 -4.90
N PHE A 75 9.89 -29.85 -6.02
CA PHE A 75 8.88 -29.51 -7.03
C PHE A 75 7.50 -29.99 -6.57
N ASP A 76 7.06 -29.42 -5.45
CA ASP A 76 5.63 -29.19 -5.24
C ASP A 76 5.25 -28.16 -6.33
N THR A 77 4.64 -28.66 -7.40
CA THR A 77 4.20 -27.91 -8.59
C THR A 77 3.12 -26.86 -8.27
N SER A 78 2.89 -26.56 -6.98
CA SER A 78 2.03 -25.51 -6.47
C SER A 78 2.76 -24.23 -6.01
N LYS A 79 4.10 -24.21 -5.90
CA LYS A 79 4.87 -23.04 -5.41
C LYS A 79 5.85 -22.50 -6.45
N GLY A 80 5.42 -21.48 -7.19
CA GLY A 80 6.24 -20.78 -8.17
C GLY A 80 7.18 -19.75 -7.52
N GLY A 81 8.46 -19.81 -7.89
CA GLY A 81 9.46 -18.73 -7.78
C GLY A 81 9.82 -18.25 -6.36
N PRO A 82 10.93 -17.51 -6.19
CA PRO A 82 11.20 -16.79 -4.95
C PRO A 82 10.06 -15.77 -4.73
N GLY A 83 9.28 -15.96 -3.66
CA GLY A 83 8.14 -15.13 -3.32
C GLY A 83 8.58 -13.67 -3.13
N LEU A 84 8.00 -12.77 -3.92
CA LEU A 84 8.18 -11.33 -3.75
C LEU A 84 7.33 -10.86 -2.58
N ASN A 85 7.95 -10.34 -1.52
CA ASN A 85 7.25 -9.83 -0.35
C ASN A 85 6.76 -8.39 -0.56
N LEU A 86 5.67 -8.02 0.11
CA LEU A 86 5.10 -6.67 0.06
C LEU A 86 6.10 -5.57 0.44
N SER A 87 6.99 -5.87 1.39
CA SER A 87 8.11 -5.02 1.81
C SER A 87 9.02 -4.62 0.66
N ASP A 88 9.18 -5.49 -0.34
CA ASP A 88 10.12 -5.30 -1.45
C ASP A 88 9.52 -4.42 -2.57
N ILE A 89 8.21 -4.15 -2.51
CA ILE A 89 7.44 -3.42 -3.53
C ILE A 89 7.09 -2.02 -3.06
N LEU A 90 6.96 -1.80 -1.75
CA LEU A 90 6.71 -0.48 -1.17
C LEU A 90 7.67 0.59 -1.70
N PRO A 91 8.98 0.33 -1.91
CA PRO A 91 9.87 1.31 -2.52
C PRO A 91 9.50 1.70 -3.97
N SER A 92 8.90 0.80 -4.75
CA SER A 92 8.41 1.08 -6.11
C SER A 92 7.12 1.89 -6.13
N LEU A 93 6.39 1.88 -5.01
CA LEU A 93 5.24 2.75 -4.76
C LEU A 93 5.64 4.09 -4.14
N THR A 94 6.90 4.24 -3.69
CA THR A 94 7.42 5.51 -3.19
C THR A 94 7.47 6.52 -4.33
N ILE A 95 6.56 7.49 -4.27
CA ILE A 95 6.53 8.62 -5.18
C ILE A 95 7.47 9.69 -4.59
N PRO A 96 8.63 9.99 -5.21
CA PRO A 96 9.64 10.88 -4.63
C PRO A 96 9.18 12.33 -4.38
N THR A 97 8.01 12.68 -4.91
CA THR A 97 7.48 14.04 -4.99
C THR A 97 6.12 14.22 -4.31
N LEU A 98 5.53 13.16 -3.73
CA LEU A 98 4.21 13.26 -3.13
C LEU A 98 4.30 13.75 -1.67
N ALA A 99 3.44 14.70 -1.32
CA ALA A 99 3.24 15.05 0.08
C ALA A 99 2.65 13.86 0.83
N ASP A 100 3.20 13.55 2.02
CA ASP A 100 2.66 12.51 2.91
C ASP A 100 1.13 12.67 3.06
N PRO A 101 0.33 11.66 2.66
CA PRO A 101 -1.13 11.70 2.74
C PRO A 101 -1.62 11.98 4.15
N GLU A 102 -0.92 11.45 5.15
CA GLU A 102 -1.25 11.66 6.56
C GLU A 102 -0.93 13.09 7.00
N ALA A 103 0.17 13.68 6.52
CA ALA A 103 0.45 15.11 6.74
C ALA A 103 -0.63 16.01 6.12
N THR A 104 -1.10 15.68 4.92
CA THR A 104 -2.14 16.47 4.25
C THR A 104 -3.49 16.35 4.96
N LEU A 105 -3.87 15.13 5.38
CA LEU A 105 -5.07 14.92 6.19
C LEU A 105 -4.99 15.67 7.53
N ARG A 106 -3.85 15.58 8.23
CA ARG A 106 -3.60 16.34 9.47
C ARG A 106 -3.78 17.83 9.26
N TYR A 107 -3.26 18.38 8.16
CA TYR A 107 -3.48 19.79 7.82
C TYR A 107 -4.97 20.12 7.65
N TYR A 108 -5.74 19.31 6.92
CA TYR A 108 -7.18 19.56 6.74
C TYR A 108 -7.92 19.50 8.07
N ALA A 109 -7.62 18.50 8.90
CA ALA A 109 -8.24 18.32 10.21
C ALA A 109 -7.94 19.51 11.16
N ILE A 110 -6.70 20.00 11.19
CA ILE A 110 -6.32 21.17 12.00
C ILE A 110 -7.09 22.41 11.52
N MET A 111 -7.12 22.66 10.20
CA MET A 111 -7.82 23.83 9.65
C MET A 111 -9.34 23.76 9.90
N CYS A 112 -9.93 22.57 9.78
CA CYS A 112 -11.33 22.30 10.12
C CYS A 112 -11.60 22.63 11.60
N LYS A 113 -10.74 22.15 12.53
CA LYS A 113 -10.87 22.43 13.96
C LYS A 113 -10.78 23.93 14.27
N ILE A 114 -9.85 24.65 13.64
CA ILE A 114 -9.71 26.11 13.79
C ILE A 114 -10.97 26.83 13.32
N ARG A 115 -11.52 26.47 12.15
CA ARG A 115 -12.76 27.05 11.63
C ARG A 115 -13.95 26.76 12.54
N ARG A 116 -14.08 25.52 13.01
CA ARG A 116 -15.15 25.12 13.96
C ARG A 116 -15.16 25.94 15.24
N GLN A 117 -13.99 26.29 15.76
CA GLN A 117 -13.88 27.13 16.95
C GLN A 117 -14.34 28.58 16.70
N LYS A 118 -14.23 29.07 15.46
CA LYS A 118 -14.57 30.47 15.11
C LYS A 118 -15.99 30.62 14.57
N GLU A 119 -16.43 29.68 13.73
CA GLU A 119 -17.62 29.79 12.89
C GLU A 119 -18.67 28.71 13.19
N GLY A 120 -18.36 27.77 14.09
CA GLY A 120 -19.20 26.60 14.35
C GLY A 120 -19.06 25.50 13.29
N ASP A 121 -19.90 24.48 13.36
CA ASP A 121 -19.79 23.28 12.54
C ASP A 121 -20.46 23.42 11.17
N THR A 122 -19.76 24.05 10.24
CA THR A 122 -20.26 24.42 8.91
C THR A 122 -20.49 23.23 7.96
N THR A 123 -19.96 22.04 8.26
CA THR A 123 -20.17 20.81 7.48
C THR A 123 -21.39 20.00 7.95
N CYS A 124 -22.03 20.40 9.05
CA CYS A 124 -23.09 19.60 9.69
C CYS A 124 -24.28 19.34 8.76
N SER A 125 -24.71 20.35 7.98
CA SER A 125 -25.81 20.20 7.02
C SER A 125 -25.47 19.24 5.87
N LEU A 126 -24.23 19.29 5.36
CA LEU A 126 -23.76 18.38 4.31
C LEU A 126 -23.69 16.94 4.82
N ARG A 127 -23.17 16.73 6.03
CA ARG A 127 -23.12 15.40 6.68
C ARG A 127 -24.51 14.82 6.93
N ARG A 128 -25.49 15.66 7.22
CA ARG A 128 -26.90 15.27 7.41
C ARG A 128 -27.70 15.20 6.11
N SER A 129 -27.08 15.46 4.96
CA SER A 129 -27.81 15.43 3.71
C SER A 129 -28.26 14.00 3.38
N ARG A 130 -29.55 13.84 3.05
CA ARG A 130 -30.11 12.54 2.67
C ARG A 130 -29.40 11.91 1.47
N ARG A 131 -28.86 12.74 0.57
CA ARG A 131 -28.08 12.28 -0.59
C ARG A 131 -26.76 11.63 -0.17
N LEU A 132 -26.04 12.23 0.77
CA LEU A 132 -24.80 11.65 1.28
C LEU A 132 -25.08 10.34 2.04
N GLN A 133 -26.10 10.35 2.90
CA GLN A 133 -26.51 9.15 3.63
C GLN A 133 -26.98 8.03 2.68
N GLY A 134 -27.75 8.36 1.65
CA GLY A 134 -28.20 7.41 0.64
C GLY A 134 -27.04 6.82 -0.16
N TRP A 135 -26.07 7.64 -0.57
CA TRP A 135 -24.87 7.17 -1.26
C TRP A 135 -24.01 6.24 -0.38
N ALA A 136 -23.84 6.60 0.89
CA ALA A 136 -23.09 5.78 1.85
C ALA A 136 -23.80 4.45 2.16
N ALA A 137 -25.13 4.45 2.26
CA ALA A 137 -25.93 3.25 2.56
C ALA A 137 -26.16 2.32 1.36
N GLU A 138 -25.86 2.76 0.14
CA GLU A 138 -26.04 1.94 -1.06
C GLU A 138 -25.09 0.73 -1.03
N THR A 139 -25.58 -0.46 -1.35
CA THR A 139 -24.77 -1.70 -1.30
C THR A 139 -23.90 -1.92 -2.53
N ARG A 140 -24.03 -1.06 -3.55
CA ARG A 140 -23.27 -1.13 -4.80
C ARG A 140 -22.17 -0.08 -4.84
N SER A 141 -21.12 -0.36 -5.60
CA SER A 141 -20.09 0.61 -5.90
C SER A 141 -20.69 1.83 -6.58
N SER A 142 -20.37 3.03 -6.11
CA SER A 142 -20.99 4.25 -6.62
C SER A 142 -20.12 5.50 -6.43
N LEU A 143 -20.37 6.48 -7.31
CA LEU A 143 -19.70 7.77 -7.36
C LEU A 143 -20.57 8.85 -6.71
N LEU A 144 -19.93 9.75 -5.96
CA LEU A 144 -20.48 10.96 -5.40
C LEU A 144 -19.62 12.16 -5.78
N LEU A 145 -20.22 13.22 -6.32
CA LEU A 145 -19.59 14.53 -6.45
C LEU A 145 -20.18 15.51 -5.44
N VAL A 146 -19.35 16.04 -4.55
CA VAL A 146 -19.69 17.21 -3.73
C VAL A 146 -19.07 18.45 -4.37
N LYS A 147 -19.92 19.27 -4.99
CA LYS A 147 -19.49 20.48 -5.69
C LYS A 147 -19.70 21.72 -4.83
N GLY A 148 -18.81 22.68 -4.99
CA GLY A 148 -18.94 24.01 -4.40
C GLY A 148 -18.43 25.10 -5.32
N SER A 149 -18.32 26.31 -4.79
CA SER A 149 -17.64 27.44 -5.42
C SER A 149 -16.30 27.69 -4.71
N PHE A 150 -15.42 28.49 -5.32
CA PHE A 150 -14.12 28.81 -4.71
C PHE A 150 -14.25 29.42 -3.28
N PRO A 151 -15.24 30.29 -2.99
CA PRO A 151 -15.50 30.74 -1.62
C PRO A 151 -15.82 29.60 -0.64
N THR A 152 -16.54 28.56 -1.07
CA THR A 152 -16.95 27.43 -0.23
C THR A 152 -15.94 26.27 -0.24
N ARG A 153 -14.74 26.44 -0.81
CA ARG A 153 -13.74 25.36 -0.91
C ARG A 153 -13.32 24.81 0.44
N HIS A 154 -13.28 25.65 1.47
CA HIS A 154 -12.94 25.24 2.82
C HIS A 154 -13.98 24.26 3.39
N LEU A 155 -15.27 24.46 3.09
CA LEU A 155 -16.34 23.52 3.47
C LEU A 155 -16.15 22.14 2.84
N LEU A 156 -15.73 22.10 1.58
CA LEU A 156 -15.45 20.84 0.87
C LEU A 156 -14.28 20.09 1.53
N ARG A 157 -13.21 20.80 1.87
CA ARG A 157 -12.03 20.24 2.53
C ARG A 157 -12.36 19.75 3.95
N ASP A 158 -13.15 20.53 4.69
CA ASP A 158 -13.61 20.16 6.02
C ASP A 158 -14.49 18.90 5.96
N LEU A 159 -15.37 18.79 4.96
CA LEU A 159 -16.16 17.58 4.72
C LEU A 159 -15.27 16.36 4.39
N ALA A 160 -14.26 16.52 3.52
CA ALA A 160 -13.34 15.43 3.21
C ALA A 160 -12.59 14.95 4.46
N ALA A 161 -12.08 15.87 5.28
CA ALA A 161 -11.43 15.51 6.54
C ALA A 161 -12.37 14.81 7.50
N ASP A 162 -13.59 15.33 7.69
CA ASP A 162 -14.60 14.70 8.54
C ASP A 162 -14.91 13.27 8.08
N MET A 163 -15.13 13.07 6.79
CA MET A 163 -15.43 11.76 6.22
C MET A 163 -14.28 10.78 6.44
N ILE A 164 -13.05 11.17 6.11
CA ILE A 164 -11.87 10.29 6.29
C ILE A 164 -11.69 9.95 7.78
N CYS A 165 -11.77 10.95 8.67
CA CYS A 165 -11.63 10.73 10.11
C CYS A 165 -12.75 9.84 10.68
N LEU A 166 -13.99 10.01 10.22
CA LEU A 166 -15.13 9.19 10.62
C LEU A 166 -14.92 7.73 10.18
N LEU A 167 -14.60 7.51 8.89
CA LEU A 167 -14.39 6.18 8.33
C LEU A 167 -13.24 5.44 9.01
N ARG A 168 -12.14 6.13 9.31
CA ARG A 168 -11.02 5.56 10.08
C ARG A 168 -11.45 5.16 11.50
N LYS A 169 -12.26 5.99 12.16
CA LYS A 169 -12.78 5.69 13.51
C LYS A 169 -13.67 4.45 13.49
N GLU A 170 -14.41 4.24 12.41
CA GLU A 170 -15.26 3.06 12.18
C GLU A 170 -14.47 1.83 11.67
N LYS A 171 -13.16 1.95 11.51
CA LYS A 171 -12.26 0.90 10.99
C LYS A 171 -12.56 0.48 9.54
N SER A 172 -13.21 1.35 8.78
CA SER A 172 -13.39 1.18 7.34
C SER A 172 -12.07 1.44 6.62
N ILE A 173 -11.82 0.70 5.53
CA ILE A 173 -10.67 0.97 4.66
C ILE A 173 -10.98 2.25 3.88
N VAL A 174 -10.09 3.23 3.97
CA VAL A 174 -10.27 4.52 3.28
C VAL A 174 -8.95 4.97 2.67
N ALA A 175 -8.93 5.26 1.38
CA ALA A 175 -7.79 5.88 0.71
C ALA A 175 -8.17 7.27 0.23
N TRP A 176 -7.22 8.20 0.22
CA TRP A 176 -7.52 9.59 -0.10
C TRP A 176 -6.41 10.29 -0.88
N VAL A 177 -6.81 11.29 -1.65
CA VAL A 177 -5.89 12.22 -2.33
C VAL A 177 -6.39 13.62 -2.04
N LEU A 178 -5.56 14.44 -1.37
CA LEU A 178 -5.93 15.76 -0.88
C LEU A 178 -4.91 16.80 -1.36
N GLN A 179 -5.34 18.05 -1.54
CA GLN A 179 -4.42 19.09 -1.98
C GLN A 179 -3.47 19.51 -0.86
N ALA A 180 -2.15 19.37 -1.07
CA ALA A 180 -1.11 19.83 -0.15
C ALA A 180 -1.05 21.36 -0.01
N LYS A 181 -0.58 21.85 1.15
CA LYS A 181 -0.63 23.27 1.56
C LYS A 181 0.19 24.24 0.69
N SER A 182 1.15 23.78 -0.10
CA SER A 182 2.18 24.68 -0.67
C SER A 182 2.69 24.33 -2.07
N GLN A 183 2.18 23.32 -2.75
CA GLN A 183 2.76 22.90 -4.03
C GLN A 183 1.80 23.12 -5.20
N GLN A 184 1.79 24.34 -5.73
CA GLN A 184 1.39 24.55 -7.13
C GLN A 184 2.32 23.78 -8.09
N GLN A 185 3.54 23.45 -7.66
CA GLN A 185 4.55 22.75 -8.47
C GLN A 185 4.45 21.21 -8.44
N HIS A 186 3.62 20.60 -7.60
CA HIS A 186 3.56 19.13 -7.44
C HIS A 186 2.14 18.57 -7.55
N ALA A 187 1.32 19.21 -8.40
CA ALA A 187 0.01 18.68 -8.72
C ALA A 187 0.15 17.26 -9.31
N HIS A 188 -0.70 16.34 -8.88
CA HIS A 188 -0.50 14.92 -9.13
C HIS A 188 -0.97 14.55 -10.53
N GLY A 189 -0.14 13.83 -11.28
CA GLY A 189 -0.54 13.16 -12.50
C GLY A 189 -1.50 12.01 -12.22
N VAL A 190 -2.14 11.49 -13.26
CA VAL A 190 -3.09 10.37 -13.15
C VAL A 190 -2.44 9.15 -12.49
N VAL A 191 -1.23 8.80 -12.94
CA VAL A 191 -0.46 7.67 -12.39
C VAL A 191 -0.10 7.89 -10.92
N ASP A 192 0.27 9.11 -10.54
CA ASP A 192 0.62 9.43 -9.14
C ASP A 192 -0.60 9.26 -8.22
N ILE A 193 -1.77 9.73 -8.66
CA ILE A 193 -3.03 9.58 -7.93
C ILE A 193 -3.37 8.10 -7.73
N LEU A 194 -3.26 7.29 -8.79
CA LEU A 194 -3.55 5.86 -8.71
C LEU A 194 -2.55 5.11 -7.82
N LYS A 195 -1.25 5.40 -7.96
CA LYS A 195 -0.19 4.85 -7.09
C LYS A 195 -0.44 5.16 -5.63
N GLU A 196 -0.84 6.40 -5.34
CA GLU A 196 -1.11 6.83 -3.97
C GLU A 196 -2.30 6.06 -3.36
N LEU A 197 -3.39 5.94 -4.11
CA LEU A 197 -4.54 5.13 -3.67
C LEU A 197 -4.15 3.66 -3.45
N VAL A 198 -3.40 3.06 -4.38
CA VAL A 198 -2.91 1.67 -4.24
C VAL A 198 -2.04 1.51 -3.01
N SER A 199 -1.11 2.44 -2.77
CA SER A 199 -0.20 2.43 -1.62
C SER A 199 -0.96 2.44 -0.30
N GLN A 200 -1.91 3.37 -0.13
CA GLN A 200 -2.73 3.44 1.08
C GLN A 200 -3.57 2.18 1.31
N ILE A 201 -4.13 1.58 0.24
CA ILE A 201 -4.92 0.35 0.33
C ILE A 201 -4.07 -0.82 0.81
N LEU A 202 -2.87 -0.98 0.23
CA LEU A 202 -1.96 -2.06 0.60
C LEU A 202 -1.50 -1.93 2.06
N GLN A 203 -1.21 -0.71 2.51
CA GLN A 203 -0.79 -0.44 3.90
C GLN A 203 -1.89 -0.71 4.92
N GLN A 204 -3.16 -0.45 4.57
CA GLN A 204 -4.30 -0.65 5.47
C GLN A 204 -4.82 -2.08 5.49
N ASN A 205 -4.42 -2.92 4.53
CA ASN A 205 -4.92 -4.28 4.43
C ASN A 205 -3.83 -5.36 4.16
N PRO A 206 -2.83 -5.48 5.05
CA PRO A 206 -1.75 -6.46 4.87
C PRO A 206 -2.24 -7.91 5.00
N ALA A 207 -3.28 -8.17 5.79
CA ALA A 207 -3.73 -9.51 6.14
C ALA A 207 -4.44 -10.26 4.99
N THR A 208 -5.04 -9.56 4.02
CA THR A 208 -5.73 -10.22 2.89
C THR A 208 -4.80 -10.64 1.75
N PHE A 209 -3.52 -10.27 1.83
CA PHE A 209 -2.51 -10.61 0.84
C PHE A 209 -1.78 -11.89 1.24
N THR A 210 -2.36 -13.04 0.88
CA THR A 210 -1.61 -14.32 0.84
C THR A 210 -0.33 -14.13 0.02
N GLU A 211 0.77 -14.83 0.35
CA GLU A 211 2.06 -14.75 -0.36
C GLU A 211 1.93 -14.79 -1.90
N ARG A 212 1.07 -15.68 -2.42
CA ARG A 212 0.79 -15.78 -3.86
C ARG A 212 0.15 -14.52 -4.45
N ARG A 213 -0.82 -13.93 -3.75
CA ARG A 213 -1.46 -12.66 -4.17
C ARG A 213 -0.49 -11.49 -4.06
N ALA A 214 0.33 -11.46 -3.01
CA ALA A 214 1.38 -10.46 -2.83
C ALA A 214 2.37 -10.50 -4.00
N SER A 215 2.86 -11.68 -4.37
CA SER A 215 3.79 -11.86 -5.49
C SER A 215 3.20 -11.47 -6.85
N LEU A 216 1.93 -11.81 -7.10
CA LEU A 216 1.24 -11.41 -8.34
C LEU A 216 1.04 -9.88 -8.41
N THR A 217 0.62 -9.27 -7.32
CA THR A 217 0.47 -7.80 -7.22
C THR A 217 1.82 -7.10 -7.34
N ALA A 218 2.88 -7.67 -6.75
CA ALA A 218 4.26 -7.19 -6.91
C ALA A 218 4.68 -7.09 -8.36
N ARG A 219 4.42 -8.16 -9.12
CA ARG A 219 4.74 -8.22 -10.54
C ARG A 219 3.93 -7.17 -11.31
N ARG A 220 2.63 -7.07 -11.06
CA ARG A 220 1.77 -6.07 -11.71
C ARG A 220 2.22 -4.64 -11.44
N ILE A 221 2.60 -4.33 -10.20
CA ILE A 221 3.12 -3.00 -9.83
C ILE A 221 4.43 -2.69 -10.56
N ARG A 222 5.33 -3.68 -10.69
CA ARG A 222 6.60 -3.51 -11.39
C ARG A 222 6.44 -3.29 -12.89
N ASP A 223 5.48 -4.00 -13.48
CA ASP A 223 5.21 -3.97 -14.91
C ASP A 223 4.33 -2.77 -15.32
N ALA A 224 3.65 -2.12 -14.36
CA ALA A 224 2.71 -1.04 -14.62
C ALA A 224 3.41 0.30 -14.94
N SER A 225 3.09 0.86 -16.11
CA SER A 225 3.67 2.13 -16.58
C SER A 225 2.62 3.15 -17.02
N THR A 226 1.43 2.69 -17.44
CA THR A 226 0.34 3.54 -17.94
C THR A 226 -0.78 3.71 -16.92
N ALA A 227 -1.66 4.68 -17.13
CA ALA A 227 -2.81 4.89 -16.24
C ALA A 227 -3.76 3.67 -16.25
N GLU A 228 -3.89 3.01 -17.39
CA GLU A 228 -4.67 1.78 -17.57
C GLU A 228 -4.07 0.62 -16.77
N ASP A 229 -2.74 0.47 -16.80
CA ASP A 229 -2.05 -0.53 -15.97
C ASP A 229 -2.32 -0.27 -14.49
N TRP A 230 -2.23 0.99 -14.05
CA TRP A 230 -2.46 1.38 -12.67
C TRP A 230 -3.93 1.24 -12.24
N CYS A 231 -4.90 1.42 -13.14
CA CYS A 231 -6.31 1.10 -12.89
C CYS A 231 -6.50 -0.42 -12.69
N SER A 232 -5.83 -1.24 -13.49
CA SER A 232 -5.84 -2.70 -13.34
C SER A 232 -5.18 -3.14 -12.02
N VAL A 233 -4.08 -2.50 -11.63
CA VAL A 233 -3.45 -2.70 -10.31
C VAL A 233 -4.42 -2.33 -9.20
N LEU A 234 -5.10 -1.18 -9.30
CA LEU A 234 -6.12 -0.76 -8.33
C LEU A 234 -7.23 -1.82 -8.21
N GLY A 235 -7.80 -2.29 -9.33
CA GLY A 235 -8.78 -3.38 -9.32
C GLY A 235 -8.29 -4.67 -8.68
N SER A 236 -7.00 -4.96 -8.81
CA SER A 236 -6.37 -6.14 -8.22
C SER A 236 -6.26 -6.04 -6.70
N VAL A 237 -5.85 -4.88 -6.17
CA VAL A 237 -5.67 -4.68 -4.72
C VAL A 237 -6.99 -4.55 -3.97
N LEU A 238 -8.08 -4.25 -4.68
CA LEU A 238 -9.43 -4.23 -4.14
C LEU A 238 -9.96 -5.63 -3.81
N GLY A 239 -9.40 -6.69 -4.39
CA GLY A 239 -9.90 -8.05 -4.24
C GLY A 239 -9.76 -8.60 -2.82
N GLY A 240 -10.87 -8.95 -2.18
CA GLY A 240 -10.90 -9.47 -0.80
C GLY A 240 -11.18 -8.40 0.27
N ILE A 241 -11.42 -7.15 -0.16
CA ILE A 241 -11.98 -6.09 0.68
C ILE A 241 -13.51 -6.16 0.57
N ASN A 242 -14.23 -6.04 1.67
CA ASN A 242 -15.70 -6.01 1.63
C ASN A 242 -16.19 -4.65 1.12
N GLU A 243 -15.68 -3.57 1.71
CA GLU A 243 -16.06 -2.20 1.38
C GLU A 243 -14.86 -1.27 1.56
N ILE A 244 -14.75 -0.28 0.67
CA ILE A 244 -13.71 0.75 0.70
C ILE A 244 -14.25 2.10 0.23
N TYR A 245 -13.72 3.14 0.84
CA TYR A 245 -14.01 4.53 0.50
C TYR A 245 -12.78 5.21 -0.12
N LEU A 246 -12.97 5.88 -1.25
CA LEU A 246 -11.98 6.72 -1.90
C LEU A 246 -12.42 8.18 -1.78
N VAL A 247 -11.63 9.04 -1.12
CA VAL A 247 -11.95 10.46 -0.93
C VAL A 247 -10.95 11.33 -1.68
N ILE A 248 -11.41 12.03 -2.71
CA ILE A 248 -10.53 12.64 -3.71
C ILE A 248 -10.84 14.14 -3.87
N ASP A 249 -9.87 14.98 -3.51
CA ASP A 249 -9.87 16.41 -3.81
C ASP A 249 -9.27 16.68 -5.18
N THR A 250 -10.12 17.09 -6.13
CA THR A 250 -9.72 17.41 -7.50
C THR A 250 -8.78 18.63 -7.58
N GLU A 251 -8.66 19.43 -6.52
CA GLU A 251 -7.65 20.50 -6.46
C GLU A 251 -6.22 19.96 -6.30
N ALA A 252 -6.04 18.68 -5.96
CA ALA A 252 -4.74 18.02 -5.93
C ALA A 252 -4.22 17.63 -7.33
N PHE A 253 -5.09 17.67 -8.35
CA PHE A 253 -4.78 17.16 -9.68
C PHE A 253 -3.98 18.16 -10.51
N ALA A 254 -3.01 17.66 -11.27
CA ALA A 254 -2.43 18.39 -12.40
C ALA A 254 -3.51 18.67 -13.46
N ASP A 255 -3.29 19.67 -14.32
CA ASP A 255 -4.29 20.06 -15.32
C ASP A 255 -4.65 18.90 -16.26
N GLN A 256 -3.65 18.14 -16.69
CA GLN A 256 -3.84 16.92 -17.51
C GLN A 256 -4.72 15.89 -16.79
N ALA A 257 -4.50 15.70 -15.49
CA ALA A 257 -5.25 14.73 -14.68
C ALA A 257 -6.70 15.17 -14.46
N LYS A 258 -7.03 16.47 -14.57
CA LYS A 258 -8.42 16.95 -14.49
C LYS A 258 -9.25 16.50 -15.70
N GLU A 259 -8.61 16.25 -16.84
CA GLU A 259 -9.26 15.87 -18.10
C GLU A 259 -9.33 14.35 -18.32
N TYR A 260 -8.82 13.55 -17.39
CA TYR A 260 -8.72 12.09 -17.52
C TYR A 260 -10.07 11.35 -17.58
N GLY A 261 -11.20 12.00 -17.27
CA GLY A 261 -12.50 11.32 -17.26
C GLY A 261 -12.60 10.28 -16.14
N TRP A 262 -12.21 10.67 -14.92
CA TRP A 262 -12.19 9.81 -13.73
C TRP A 262 -13.51 9.08 -13.46
N SER A 263 -14.64 9.76 -13.66
CA SER A 263 -15.98 9.16 -13.55
C SER A 263 -16.12 7.91 -14.41
N CYS A 264 -15.77 8.01 -15.68
CA CYS A 264 -15.83 6.89 -16.63
C CYS A 264 -14.86 5.77 -16.25
N HIS A 265 -13.64 6.11 -15.83
CA HIS A 265 -12.66 5.10 -15.42
C HIS A 265 -13.08 4.34 -14.16
N PHE A 266 -13.64 5.04 -13.15
CA PHE A 266 -14.19 4.38 -11.97
C PHE A 266 -15.44 3.55 -12.28
N ALA A 267 -16.32 4.04 -13.16
CA ALA A 267 -17.46 3.25 -13.61
C ALA A 267 -17.02 1.95 -14.33
N SER A 268 -16.02 2.04 -15.21
CA SER A 268 -15.41 0.89 -15.86
C SER A 268 -14.78 -0.08 -14.86
N LEU A 269 -14.08 0.44 -13.84
CA LEU A 269 -13.54 -0.37 -12.76
C LEU A 269 -14.65 -1.11 -12.00
N PHE A 270 -15.79 -0.48 -11.71
CA PHE A 270 -16.89 -1.14 -11.03
C PHE A 270 -17.46 -2.29 -11.88
N ASN A 271 -17.61 -2.07 -13.18
CA ASN A 271 -18.05 -3.10 -14.12
C ASN A 271 -17.04 -4.27 -14.21
N GLU A 272 -15.74 -3.96 -14.20
CA GLU A 272 -14.67 -4.96 -14.20
C GLU A 272 -14.68 -5.82 -12.93
N LEU A 273 -14.85 -5.20 -11.75
CA LEU A 273 -14.97 -5.92 -10.49
C LEU A 273 -16.19 -6.86 -10.51
N GLN A 274 -17.32 -6.38 -11.00
CA GLN A 274 -18.54 -7.18 -11.13
C GLN A 274 -18.35 -8.34 -12.12
N ALA A 275 -17.74 -8.09 -13.29
CA ALA A 275 -17.46 -9.11 -14.31
C ALA A 275 -16.53 -10.21 -13.77
N ARG A 276 -15.58 -9.84 -12.91
CA ARG A 276 -14.67 -10.77 -12.21
C ARG A 276 -15.28 -11.41 -10.97
N ARG A 277 -16.55 -11.14 -10.66
CA ARG A 277 -17.27 -11.60 -9.45
C ARG A 277 -16.55 -11.22 -8.15
N ILE A 278 -15.87 -10.09 -8.15
CA ILE A 278 -15.28 -9.50 -6.95
C ILE A 278 -16.39 -8.76 -6.20
N THR A 279 -16.62 -9.12 -4.95
CA THR A 279 -17.73 -8.60 -4.12
C THR A 279 -17.42 -7.26 -3.45
N THR A 280 -16.24 -6.69 -3.70
CA THR A 280 -15.80 -5.43 -3.10
C THR A 280 -16.71 -4.28 -3.52
N THR A 281 -17.27 -3.59 -2.53
CA THR A 281 -18.03 -2.35 -2.74
C THR A 281 -17.09 -1.15 -2.67
N VAL A 282 -17.05 -0.35 -3.73
CA VAL A 282 -16.16 0.81 -3.85
C VAL A 282 -16.98 2.09 -3.85
N LYS A 283 -16.79 2.92 -2.82
CA LYS A 283 -17.45 4.21 -2.64
C LYS A 283 -16.49 5.33 -2.97
N VAL A 284 -16.71 6.05 -4.05
CA VAL A 284 -15.80 7.14 -4.46
C VAL A 284 -16.47 8.49 -4.30
N MET A 285 -15.89 9.35 -3.46
CA MET A 285 -16.32 10.73 -3.26
C MET A 285 -15.30 11.69 -3.86
N PHE A 286 -15.72 12.47 -4.84
CA PHE A 286 -14.99 13.62 -5.35
C PHE A 286 -15.47 14.91 -4.69
N ILE A 287 -14.51 15.76 -4.33
CA ILE A 287 -14.80 17.15 -4.00
C ILE A 287 -14.19 18.07 -5.06
N SER A 288 -14.98 19.09 -5.47
CA SER A 288 -14.50 20.06 -6.44
C SER A 288 -15.17 21.42 -6.32
N CYS A 289 -14.40 22.48 -6.51
CA CYS A 289 -14.93 23.83 -6.75
C CYS A 289 -14.62 24.38 -8.14
N ARG A 290 -14.10 23.55 -9.06
CA ARG A 290 -13.69 23.95 -10.42
C ARG A 290 -14.78 23.61 -11.43
N LYS A 291 -15.33 24.63 -12.10
CA LYS A 291 -16.44 24.47 -13.06
C LYS A 291 -16.18 23.44 -14.18
N PRO A 292 -14.98 23.39 -14.82
CA PRO A 292 -14.73 22.42 -15.89
C PRO A 292 -14.83 20.97 -15.40
N VAL A 293 -14.19 20.67 -14.27
CA VAL A 293 -14.24 19.36 -13.61
C VAL A 293 -15.67 19.01 -13.23
N ILE A 294 -16.39 19.93 -12.59
CA ILE A 294 -17.79 19.72 -12.21
C ILE A 294 -18.66 19.34 -13.41
N ARG A 295 -18.50 20.00 -14.57
CA ARG A 295 -19.31 19.71 -15.76
C ARG A 295 -19.06 18.31 -16.32
N GLN A 296 -17.80 17.87 -16.37
CA GLN A 296 -17.46 16.51 -16.80
C GLN A 296 -18.12 15.48 -15.88
N PHE A 297 -17.90 15.61 -14.57
CA PHE A 297 -18.51 14.70 -13.60
C PHE A 297 -20.05 14.73 -13.59
N GLN A 298 -20.70 15.86 -13.87
CA GLN A 298 -22.16 15.93 -13.93
C GLN A 298 -22.77 15.13 -15.07
N THR A 299 -22.00 14.89 -16.14
CA THR A 299 -22.47 14.12 -17.29
C THR A 299 -22.40 12.61 -17.00
N ASP A 300 -21.52 12.21 -16.07
CA ASP A 300 -21.14 10.81 -15.88
C ASP A 300 -21.44 10.25 -14.47
N CYS A 301 -21.77 11.09 -13.48
CA CYS A 301 -21.87 10.71 -12.07
C CYS A 301 -23.32 10.53 -11.59
N GLY A 302 -23.55 9.51 -10.76
CA GLY A 302 -24.87 9.18 -10.22
C GLY A 302 -25.42 10.19 -9.20
N THR A 303 -24.61 10.58 -8.19
CA THR A 303 -25.07 11.49 -7.12
C THR A 303 -24.25 12.78 -7.07
N VAL A 304 -24.94 13.93 -7.09
CA VAL A 304 -24.32 15.26 -6.96
C VAL A 304 -24.92 16.04 -5.80
N ILE A 305 -24.07 16.62 -4.95
CA ILE A 305 -24.43 17.46 -3.81
C ILE A 305 -23.81 18.85 -3.98
N ASP A 306 -24.59 19.90 -3.73
CA ASP A 306 -24.10 21.29 -3.79
C ASP A 306 -23.86 21.84 -2.37
N ALA A 307 -22.60 22.10 -2.06
CA ALA A 307 -22.17 22.67 -0.78
C ALA A 307 -22.68 24.10 -0.56
N GLY A 308 -22.92 24.88 -1.61
CA GLY A 308 -23.40 26.26 -1.51
C GLY A 308 -24.91 26.37 -1.28
N ARG A 309 -25.69 25.33 -1.60
CA ARG A 309 -27.15 25.31 -1.40
C ARG A 309 -27.59 24.64 -0.09
N SER A 310 -26.72 23.86 0.55
CA SER A 310 -27.06 23.10 1.76
C SER A 310 -26.98 23.90 3.06
N CYS A 311 -26.58 25.18 2.99
CA CYS A 311 -26.46 26.08 4.15
C CYS A 311 -27.51 27.22 4.13
N ARG A 312 -28.62 27.05 3.41
CA ARG A 312 -29.78 27.96 3.46
C ARG A 312 -31.03 27.20 3.88
#